data_AF-A0A4Y7SC60-F1
#
_entry.id   AF-A0A4Y7SC60-F1
#
_cell.length_a   1.000
_cell.length_b   1.000
_cell.length_c   1.000
_cell.angle_alpha   90.00
_cell.angle_beta   90.00
_cell.angle_gamma   90.00
#
_symmetry.space_group_name_H-M   'P 1'
#
loop_
_entity.id
_entity.type
_entity.pdbx_description
1 polymer ?
#
loop_
_entity_poly.entity_id
_entity_poly.type
_entity_poly.pdbx_seq_one_letter_code
_entity_poly.pdbx_strand_id
1 'polypeptide(L)'
;LIREIDLEVEDVERAIAALTTRMEGLLERKEIHQRSVRDHEALLWGILHLPADILSEIFMDLVPVSGEWSLGVQKRPHPIVRISHVCRQWRHVALSNPLLW
;
A
#
# COMPACT_ATOMS: atom_id res chain seq x y z
N LEU A 1 -1.58 55.69 18.27
CA LEU A 1 -1.28 54.83 19.42
C LEU A 1 -2.44 53.92 19.84
N ILE A 2 -3.42 54.30 20.67
CA ILE A 2 -4.48 53.34 21.09
C ILE A 2 -5.28 52.79 19.91
N ARG A 3 -5.84 53.67 19.06
CA ARG A 3 -6.56 53.25 17.83
C ARG A 3 -5.71 52.48 16.82
N GLU A 4 -4.40 52.66 16.87
CA GLU A 4 -3.46 52.01 15.94
C GLU A 4 -3.19 50.58 16.40
N ILE A 5 -3.01 50.39 17.71
CA ILE A 5 -2.94 49.08 18.35
C ILE A 5 -4.26 48.32 18.18
N ASP A 6 -5.41 48.98 18.33
CA ASP A 6 -6.73 48.35 18.15
C ASP A 6 -6.89 47.78 16.72
N LEU A 7 -6.42 48.51 15.70
CA LEU A 7 -6.45 48.06 14.30
C LEU A 7 -5.51 46.88 14.06
N GLU A 8 -4.30 46.90 14.63
CA GLU A 8 -3.37 45.77 14.53
C GLU A 8 -3.93 44.50 15.19
N VAL A 9 -4.59 44.64 16.35
CA VAL A 9 -5.25 43.51 17.03
C VAL A 9 -6.34 42.92 16.15
N GLU A 10 -7.20 43.75 15.56
CA GLU A 10 -8.28 43.30 14.69
C GLU A 10 -7.75 42.57 13.43
N ASP A 11 -6.65 43.05 12.85
CA ASP A 11 -6.00 42.40 11.72
C ASP A 11 -5.41 41.03 12.08
N VAL A 12 -4.77 40.92 13.25
CA VAL A 12 -4.25 39.64 13.75
C VAL A 12 -5.38 38.66 14.05
N GLU A 13 -6.47 39.11 14.67
CA GLU A 13 -7.65 38.28 14.94
C GLU A 13 -8.26 37.74 13.64
N ARG A 14 -8.35 38.59 12.61
CA ARG A 14 -8.83 38.18 11.27
C ARG A 14 -7.91 37.14 10.64
N ALA A 15 -6.59 37.31 10.78
CA ALA A 15 -5.62 36.35 10.27
C ALA A 15 -5.70 35.00 11.01
N ILE A 16 -5.86 35.02 12.33
CA ILE A 16 -6.07 33.81 13.15
C ILE A 16 -7.34 33.09 12.71
N ALA A 17 -8.46 33.81 12.57
CA ALA A 17 -9.72 33.22 12.13
C ALA A 17 -9.58 32.54 10.75
N ALA A 18 -8.95 33.23 9.78
CA ALA A 18 -8.71 32.68 8.45
C ALA A 18 -7.82 31.42 8.48
N LEU A 19 -6.77 31.41 9.31
CA LEU A 19 -5.88 30.26 9.46
C LEU A 19 -6.58 29.08 10.13
N THR A 20 -7.41 29.33 11.16
CA THR A 20 -8.17 28.27 11.83
C THR A 20 -9.14 27.60 10.86
N THR A 21 -9.91 28.37 10.08
CA THR A 21 -10.80 27.80 9.05
C THR A 21 -10.04 26.96 8.02
N ARG A 22 -8.85 27.43 7.60
CA ARG A 22 -8.02 26.67 6.66
C ARG A 22 -7.49 25.38 7.29
N MET A 23 -7.11 25.41 8.55
CA MET A 23 -6.64 24.25 9.30
C MET A 23 -7.76 23.20 9.43
N GLU A 24 -8.98 23.62 9.77
CA GLU A 24 -10.15 22.76 9.86
C GLU A 24 -10.42 22.05 8.53
N GLY A 25 -10.42 22.80 7.41
CA GLY A 25 -10.60 22.21 6.08
C GLY A 25 -9.48 21.23 5.68
N LEU A 26 -8.24 21.47 6.12
CA LEU A 26 -7.14 20.52 5.90
C LEU A 26 -7.29 19.25 6.75
N LEU A 27 -7.74 19.37 8.00
CA LEU A 27 -7.99 18.24 8.88
C LEU A 27 -9.13 17.36 8.36
N GLU A 28 -10.21 17.97 7.87
CA GLU A 28 -11.32 17.24 7.25
C GLU A 28 -10.86 16.45 6.01
N ARG A 29 -10.11 17.12 5.11
CA ARG A 29 -9.55 16.46 3.92
C ARG A 29 -8.61 15.31 4.30
N LYS A 30 -7.78 15.50 5.34
CA LYS A 30 -6.89 14.46 5.85
C LYS A 30 -7.71 13.26 6.35
N GLU A 31 -8.76 13.48 7.13
CA GLU A 31 -9.59 12.40 7.66
C GLU A 31 -10.30 11.62 6.55
N ILE A 32 -10.82 12.31 5.52
CA ILE A 32 -11.42 11.66 4.34
C ILE A 32 -10.39 10.76 3.64
N HIS A 33 -9.17 11.27 3.43
CA HIS A 33 -8.10 10.49 2.80
C HIS A 33 -7.68 9.29 3.66
N GLN A 34 -7.53 9.48 4.96
CA GLN A 34 -7.16 8.42 5.89
C GLN A 34 -8.24 7.34 5.99
N ARG A 35 -9.51 7.70 5.94
CA ARG A 35 -10.62 6.74 5.89
C ARG A 35 -10.54 5.89 4.63
N SER A 36 -10.37 6.52 3.47
CA SER A 36 -10.18 5.80 2.21
C SER A 36 -9.01 4.82 2.31
N VAL A 37 -7.85 5.25 2.81
CA VAL A 37 -6.70 4.35 3.00
C VAL A 37 -7.04 3.15 3.88
N ARG A 38 -7.66 3.37 5.05
CA ARG A 38 -8.05 2.28 5.96
C ARG A 38 -9.02 1.28 5.32
N ASP A 39 -10.00 1.78 4.57
CA ASP A 39 -10.99 0.94 3.89
C ASP A 39 -10.31 0.04 2.84
N HIS A 40 -9.32 0.58 2.11
CA HIS A 40 -8.54 -0.19 1.14
C HIS A 40 -7.51 -1.12 1.79
N GLU A 41 -6.92 -0.74 2.92
CA GLU A 41 -6.00 -1.59 3.70
C GLU A 41 -6.70 -2.88 4.14
N ALA A 42 -7.96 -2.81 4.57
CA ALA A 42 -8.74 -4.00 4.94
C ALA A 42 -8.89 -4.99 3.75
N LEU A 43 -9.10 -4.48 2.54
CA LEU A 43 -9.18 -5.30 1.32
C LEU A 43 -7.82 -5.93 0.97
N LEU A 44 -6.73 -5.17 1.15
CA LEU A 44 -5.38 -5.65 0.90
C LEU A 44 -4.92 -6.65 1.96
N TRP A 45 -5.40 -6.52 3.20
CA TRP A 45 -4.94 -7.34 4.33
C TRP A 45 -5.14 -8.84 4.06
N GLY A 46 -6.28 -9.24 3.51
CA GLY A 46 -6.56 -10.64 3.19
C GLY A 46 -5.59 -11.26 2.17
N ILE A 47 -5.18 -10.50 1.15
CA ILE A 47 -4.27 -10.99 0.09
C ILE A 47 -2.81 -10.91 0.54
N LEU A 48 -2.46 -9.89 1.32
CA LEU A 48 -1.10 -9.66 1.78
C LEU A 48 -0.72 -10.48 3.02
N HIS A 49 -1.68 -10.94 3.82
CA HIS A 49 -1.44 -11.72 5.05
C HIS A 49 -1.85 -13.19 4.94
N LEU A 50 -1.92 -13.74 3.73
CA LEU A 50 -2.07 -15.19 3.58
C LEU A 50 -0.93 -15.92 4.33
N PRO A 51 -1.24 -16.94 5.14
CA PRO A 51 -0.23 -17.80 5.75
C PRO A 51 0.73 -18.40 4.72
N ALA A 52 1.99 -18.64 5.13
CA ALA A 52 3.06 -19.05 4.23
C ALA A 52 2.84 -20.45 3.60
N ASP A 53 2.15 -21.33 4.33
CA ASP A 53 1.69 -22.64 3.88
C ASP A 53 0.63 -22.51 2.77
N ILE A 54 -0.38 -21.66 2.96
CA ILE A 54 -1.40 -21.39 1.93
C ILE A 54 -0.76 -20.78 0.68
N LEU A 55 0.16 -19.82 0.85
CA LEU A 55 0.91 -19.26 -0.27
C LEU A 55 1.74 -20.33 -0.99
N SER A 56 2.35 -21.25 -0.26
CA SER A 56 3.14 -22.34 -0.83
C SER A 56 2.26 -23.28 -1.66
N GLU A 57 1.08 -23.63 -1.17
CA GLU A 57 0.11 -24.47 -1.90
C GLU A 57 -0.36 -23.80 -3.19
N ILE A 58 -0.77 -22.53 -3.13
CA ILE A 58 -1.12 -21.74 -4.31
C ILE A 58 0.05 -21.69 -5.30
N PHE A 59 1.28 -21.52 -4.82
CA PHE A 59 2.45 -21.46 -5.69
C PHE A 59 2.72 -22.80 -6.38
N MET A 60 2.54 -23.93 -5.68
CA MET A 60 2.67 -25.27 -6.25
C MET A 60 1.66 -25.50 -7.38
N ASP A 61 0.42 -25.02 -7.23
CA ASP A 61 -0.60 -25.09 -8.28
C ASP A 61 -0.26 -24.23 -9.52
N LEU A 62 0.60 -23.22 -9.35
CA LEU A 62 1.07 -22.35 -10.44
C LEU A 62 2.33 -22.90 -11.14
N VAL A 63 2.99 -23.92 -10.59
CA VAL A 63 4.15 -24.55 -11.20
C VAL A 63 3.69 -25.41 -12.38
N PRO A 64 4.27 -25.26 -13.58
CA PRO A 64 3.96 -26.13 -14.72
C PRO A 64 4.25 -27.59 -14.40
N VAL A 65 3.41 -28.52 -14.88
CA VAL A 65 3.63 -29.95 -14.66
C VAL A 65 4.98 -30.36 -15.28
N SER A 66 5.77 -31.12 -14.52
CA SER A 66 7.13 -31.52 -14.86
C SER A 66 7.22 -32.03 -16.30
N GLY A 67 7.95 -31.32 -17.16
CA GLY A 67 8.06 -31.61 -18.61
C GLY A 67 7.78 -30.40 -19.50
N GLU A 68 6.86 -29.52 -19.10
CA GLU A 68 6.41 -28.38 -19.90
C GLU A 68 7.40 -27.21 -19.94
N TRP A 69 8.19 -27.05 -18.87
CA TRP A 69 9.21 -26.00 -18.78
C TRP A 69 10.60 -26.45 -19.26
N SER A 70 10.83 -27.75 -19.41
CA SER A 70 12.17 -28.33 -19.55
C SER A 70 12.77 -28.32 -20.95
N LEU A 71 12.02 -28.03 -22.03
CA LEU A 71 12.57 -28.16 -23.38
C LEU A 71 12.00 -27.11 -24.34
N GLY A 72 12.63 -25.93 -24.37
CA GLY A 72 12.57 -25.03 -25.52
C GLY A 72 11.93 -23.66 -25.28
N VAL A 73 12.76 -22.62 -25.31
CA VAL A 73 12.41 -21.25 -25.74
C VAL A 73 11.17 -20.65 -25.05
N GLN A 74 11.10 -20.68 -23.72
CA GLN A 74 10.18 -19.79 -23.03
C GLN A 74 10.78 -18.38 -22.98
N LYS A 75 10.24 -17.47 -23.79
CA LYS A 75 10.58 -16.02 -23.75
C LYS A 75 10.15 -15.34 -22.45
N ARG A 76 9.40 -16.03 -21.59
CA ARG A 76 8.77 -15.50 -20.39
C ARG A 76 9.47 -16.04 -19.13
N PRO A 77 9.62 -15.22 -18.09
CA PRO A 77 10.17 -15.68 -16.81
C PRO A 77 9.26 -16.76 -16.20
N HIS A 78 9.86 -17.70 -15.47
CA HIS A 78 9.17 -18.75 -14.73
C HIS A 78 8.02 -18.19 -13.89
N PRO A 79 6.84 -18.84 -13.80
CA PRO A 79 5.69 -18.32 -13.06
C PRO A 79 6.04 -17.91 -11.62
N ILE A 80 6.87 -18.71 -10.95
CA ILE A 80 7.33 -18.46 -9.58
C ILE A 80 8.21 -17.20 -9.49
N VAL A 81 9.04 -16.95 -10.52
CA VAL A 81 9.82 -15.70 -10.60
C VAL A 81 8.86 -14.52 -10.67
N ARG A 82 7.82 -14.57 -11.51
CA ARG A 82 6.85 -13.47 -11.65
C ARG A 82 6.13 -13.15 -10.34
N ILE A 83 5.63 -14.15 -9.64
CA ILE A 83 4.88 -13.93 -8.39
C ILE A 83 5.80 -13.50 -7.23
N SER A 84 7.09 -13.86 -7.25
CA SER A 84 8.07 -13.37 -6.27
C SER A 84 8.29 -11.84 -6.32
N HIS A 85 7.79 -11.16 -7.35
CA HIS A 85 7.83 -9.70 -7.46
C HIS A 85 6.61 -8.98 -6.87
N VAL A 86 5.58 -9.69 -6.41
CA VAL A 86 4.35 -9.10 -5.85
C VAL A 86 4.64 -8.35 -4.54
N CYS A 87 5.26 -9.00 -3.56
CA CYS A 87 5.65 -8.37 -2.30
C CYS A 87 6.82 -9.12 -1.63
N ARG A 88 7.35 -8.57 -0.53
CA ARG A 88 8.47 -9.16 0.22
C ARG A 88 8.13 -10.55 0.77
N GLN A 89 6.91 -10.76 1.27
CA GLN A 89 6.48 -12.04 1.82
C GLN A 89 6.41 -13.12 0.73
N TRP A 90 5.80 -12.81 -0.42
CA TRP A 90 5.69 -13.74 -1.54
C TRP A 90 7.08 -14.14 -2.06
N ARG A 91 8.02 -13.19 -2.13
CA ARG A 91 9.42 -13.49 -2.43
C ARG A 91 10.05 -14.44 -1.43
N HIS A 92 9.83 -14.21 -0.14
CA HIS A 92 10.38 -15.07 0.90
C HIS A 92 9.85 -16.50 0.79
N VAL A 93 8.54 -16.67 0.60
CA VAL A 93 7.93 -18.00 0.41
C VAL A 93 8.48 -18.70 -0.83
N ALA A 94 8.53 -17.99 -1.97
CA ALA A 94 9.02 -18.55 -3.24
C ALA A 94 10.49 -19.02 -3.18
N LEU A 95 11.36 -18.27 -2.50
CA LEU A 95 12.77 -18.61 -2.36
C LEU A 95 13.03 -19.66 -1.26
N SER A 96 12.13 -19.80 -0.29
CA SER A 96 12.30 -20.75 0.82
C SER A 96 11.71 -22.13 0.54
N ASN A 97 10.97 -22.31 -0.55
CA ASN A 97 10.37 -23.59 -0.94
C ASN A 97 11.13 -24.18 -2.16
N PRO A 98 12.00 -25.19 -1.96
CA PRO A 98 12.77 -25.81 -3.03
C PRO A 98 11.92 -26.56 -4.06
N LEU A 99 10.67 -26.94 -3.74
CA LEU A 99 9.80 -27.70 -4.64
C LEU A 99 9.24 -26.87 -5.80
N LEU A 100 9.43 -25.55 -5.76
CA LEU A 100 8.94 -24.60 -6.77
C LEU A 100 9.89 -24.41 -7.97
N TRP A 101 11.04 -25.09 -7.98
CA TRP A 101 12.13 -24.93 -8.95
C TRP A 101 12.51 -26.27 -9.57
#